data_AF-A0A4Q6ERR1-F1
#
_entry.id   AF-A0A4Q6ERR1-F1
#
_cell.length_a   1.000
_cell.length_b   1.000
_cell.length_c   1.000
_cell.angle_alpha   90.00
_cell.angle_beta   90.00
_cell.angle_gamma   90.00
#
_symmetry.space_group_name_H-M   'P 1'
#
loop_
_entity.id
_entity.type
_entity.pdbx_description
1 polymer ?
#
loop_
_entity_poly.entity_id
_entity_poly.type
_entity_poly.pdbx_seq_one_letter_code
_entity_poly.pdbx_strand_id
1 'polypeptide(L)'
;MRTNVLLTTVGMVGVMALSYFYFHGQSRFAVHHQKMLSLISAAKETDAALDANLLKSRDFLLLNYDPIVRNEVEMRGICAALKGAELRATALSAEGLAKKADDYCLAVEASIQSVEQFKSKNSILRNSLFYVQGLASESRRERKLARLQPLLEATISYYLLPNDDDRAQITDLLAAPAGPDLEMTYRHVRTILAEKAEVNELVKTIMDSPAQRRL
;
A
#
# COMPACT_ATOMS: atom_id res chain seq x y z
N MET A 1 -47.62 47.99 30.91
CA MET A 1 -48.03 46.59 30.65
C MET A 1 -47.60 46.07 29.27
N ARG A 2 -47.94 46.74 28.14
CA ARG A 2 -47.58 46.27 26.78
C ARG A 2 -46.06 46.11 26.55
N THR A 3 -45.24 47.00 27.10
CA THR A 3 -43.77 46.97 26.94
C THR A 3 -43.10 45.80 27.66
N ASN A 4 -43.62 45.42 28.84
CA ASN A 4 -43.10 44.28 29.61
C ASN A 4 -43.45 42.95 28.93
N VAL A 5 -44.66 42.86 28.33
CA VAL A 5 -45.07 41.69 27.55
C VAL A 5 -44.20 41.51 26.31
N LEU A 6 -43.87 42.59 25.61
CA LEU A 6 -42.95 42.58 24.46
C LEU A 6 -41.52 42.16 24.83
N LEU A 7 -41.00 42.60 25.99
CA LEU A 7 -39.68 42.17 26.45
C LEU A 7 -39.66 40.66 26.78
N THR A 8 -40.70 40.15 27.43
CA THR A 8 -40.79 38.73 27.78
C THR A 8 -40.92 37.82 26.56
N THR A 9 -41.66 38.24 25.52
CA THR A 9 -41.80 37.44 24.30
C THR A 9 -40.52 37.42 23.48
N VAL A 10 -39.81 38.54 23.35
CA VAL A 10 -38.51 38.59 22.68
C VAL A 10 -37.47 37.75 23.42
N GLY A 11 -37.43 37.82 24.76
CA GLY A 11 -36.56 36.97 25.57
C GLY A 11 -36.85 35.48 25.39
N MET A 12 -38.13 35.10 25.34
CA MET A 12 -38.54 33.70 25.17
C MET A 12 -38.19 33.16 23.78
N VAL A 13 -38.34 33.96 22.73
CA VAL A 13 -37.89 33.61 21.37
C VAL A 13 -36.37 33.47 21.32
N GLY A 14 -35.63 34.34 21.99
CA GLY A 14 -34.16 34.24 22.11
C GLY A 14 -33.71 32.94 22.78
N VAL A 15 -34.34 32.57 23.90
CA VAL A 15 -34.03 31.31 24.61
C VAL A 15 -34.38 30.09 23.75
N MET A 16 -35.51 30.10 23.05
CA MET A 16 -35.87 29.01 22.13
C MET A 16 -34.90 28.89 20.96
N ALA A 17 -34.49 30.01 20.35
CA ALA A 17 -33.52 30.02 19.26
C ALA A 17 -32.15 29.50 19.74
N LEU A 18 -31.65 29.96 20.88
CA LEU A 18 -30.40 29.49 21.47
C LEU A 18 -30.46 28.01 21.84
N SER A 19 -31.57 27.55 22.41
CA SER A 19 -31.78 26.13 22.71
C SER A 19 -31.78 25.30 21.43
N TYR A 20 -32.47 25.76 20.39
CA TYR A 20 -32.49 25.11 19.07
C TYR A 20 -31.08 24.98 18.50
N PHE A 21 -30.30 26.07 18.49
CA PHE A 21 -28.91 26.07 18.04
C PHE A 21 -28.00 25.19 18.90
N TYR A 22 -28.20 25.16 20.22
CA TYR A 22 -27.43 24.32 21.12
C TYR A 22 -27.66 22.82 20.85
N PHE A 23 -28.93 22.39 20.80
CA PHE A 23 -29.27 20.99 20.54
C PHE A 23 -28.90 20.53 19.11
N HIS A 24 -29.06 21.41 18.11
CA HIS A 24 -28.70 21.09 16.71
C HIS A 24 -27.19 21.22 16.45
N GLY A 25 -26.49 22.11 17.14
CA GLY A 25 -25.04 22.27 17.03
C GLY A 25 -24.28 21.10 17.66
N GLN A 26 -24.70 20.66 18.85
CA GLN A 26 -24.05 19.58 19.58
C GLN A 26 -24.22 18.22 18.87
N SER A 27 -25.39 17.96 18.28
CA SER A 27 -25.64 16.72 17.52
C SER A 27 -24.80 16.66 16.23
N ARG A 28 -24.67 17.76 15.49
CA ARG A 28 -23.82 17.82 14.29
C ARG A 28 -22.35 17.63 14.61
N PHE A 29 -21.84 18.28 15.66
CA PHE A 29 -20.45 18.10 16.09
C PHE A 29 -20.16 16.63 16.48
N ALA A 30 -21.05 16.00 17.24
CA ALA A 30 -20.91 14.59 17.63
C ALA A 30 -20.87 13.65 16.41
N VAL A 31 -21.74 13.87 15.41
CA VAL A 31 -21.75 13.08 14.16
C VAL A 31 -20.45 13.25 13.36
N HIS A 32 -19.97 14.48 13.18
CA HIS A 32 -18.74 14.73 12.43
C HIS A 32 -17.51 14.21 13.18
N HIS A 33 -17.48 14.30 14.51
CA HIS A 33 -16.43 13.72 15.32
C HIS A 33 -16.40 12.19 15.21
N GLN A 34 -17.56 11.53 15.29
CA GLN A 34 -17.65 10.08 15.09
C GLN A 34 -17.21 9.67 13.69
N LYS A 35 -17.60 10.43 12.66
CA LYS A 35 -17.17 10.21 11.27
C LYS A 35 -15.65 10.35 11.11
N MET A 36 -15.03 11.33 11.78
CA MET A 36 -13.58 11.47 11.78
C MET A 36 -12.89 10.26 12.42
N LEU A 37 -13.37 9.80 13.59
CA LEU A 37 -12.83 8.62 14.25
C LEU A 37 -13.00 7.35 13.40
N SER A 38 -14.15 7.17 12.74
CA SER A 38 -14.35 6.03 11.85
C SER A 38 -13.42 6.05 10.65
N LEU A 39 -13.14 7.23 10.08
CA LEU A 39 -12.18 7.38 8.98
C LEU A 39 -10.75 7.05 9.43
N ILE A 40 -10.37 7.45 10.64
CA ILE A 40 -9.06 7.10 11.22
C ILE A 40 -8.94 5.58 11.42
N SER A 41 -10.01 4.94 11.90
CA SER A 41 -10.03 3.48 12.05
C SER A 41 -9.94 2.77 10.70
N ALA A 42 -10.71 3.24 9.71
CA ALA A 42 -10.68 2.70 8.35
C ALA A 42 -9.31 2.86 7.68
N ALA A 43 -8.62 3.99 7.93
CA ALA A 43 -7.26 4.21 7.44
C ALA A 43 -6.31 3.13 7.95
N LYS A 44 -6.31 2.86 9.27
CA LYS A 44 -5.48 1.83 9.89
C LYS A 44 -5.77 0.42 9.37
N GLU A 45 -7.06 0.11 9.19
CA GLU A 45 -7.48 -1.17 8.63
C GLU A 45 -7.01 -1.34 7.18
N THR A 46 -7.18 -0.29 6.36
CA THR A 46 -6.77 -0.28 4.95
C THR A 46 -5.25 -0.40 4.81
N ASP A 47 -4.48 0.27 5.68
CA ASP A 47 -3.02 0.18 5.74
C ASP A 47 -2.57 -1.25 6.06
N ALA A 48 -3.14 -1.85 7.11
CA ALA A 48 -2.82 -3.24 7.47
C ALA A 48 -3.21 -4.23 6.36
N ALA A 49 -4.33 -3.99 5.67
CA ALA A 49 -4.74 -4.79 4.52
C ALA A 49 -3.75 -4.63 3.35
N LEU A 50 -3.21 -3.42 3.12
CA LEU A 50 -2.20 -3.17 2.08
C LEU A 50 -0.93 -3.96 2.38
N ASP A 51 -0.43 -3.92 3.61
CA ASP A 51 0.76 -4.66 4.02
C ASP A 51 0.59 -6.16 3.81
N ALA A 52 -0.53 -6.71 4.27
CA ALA A 52 -0.84 -8.12 4.10
C ALA A 52 -0.88 -8.50 2.61
N ASN A 53 -1.46 -7.67 1.76
CA ASN A 53 -1.55 -7.93 0.32
C ASN A 53 -0.19 -7.76 -0.39
N LEU A 54 0.65 -6.81 0.01
CA LEU A 54 2.02 -6.65 -0.50
C LEU A 54 2.87 -7.87 -0.19
N LEU A 55 2.85 -8.33 1.06
CA LEU A 55 3.59 -9.53 1.48
C LEU A 55 3.11 -10.78 0.72
N LYS A 56 1.79 -10.98 0.63
CA LYS A 56 1.23 -12.10 -0.14
C LYS A 56 1.59 -12.00 -1.63
N SER A 57 1.61 -10.81 -2.21
CA SER A 57 1.96 -10.61 -3.62
C SER A 57 3.44 -10.86 -3.91
N ARG A 58 4.33 -10.42 -3.00
CA ARG A 58 5.78 -10.68 -3.04
C ARG A 58 6.07 -12.18 -3.05
N ASP A 59 5.36 -12.94 -2.23
CA ASP A 59 5.54 -14.39 -2.08
C ASP A 59 4.67 -15.21 -3.05
N PHE A 60 4.13 -14.56 -4.08
CA PHE A 60 3.27 -15.16 -5.12
C PHE A 60 2.02 -15.90 -4.62
N LEU A 61 1.55 -15.57 -3.41
CA LEU A 61 0.28 -16.05 -2.84
C LEU A 61 -0.93 -15.31 -3.42
N LEU A 62 -0.73 -14.14 -4.02
CA LEU A 62 -1.74 -13.45 -4.82
C LEU A 62 -1.45 -13.58 -6.32
N LEU A 63 -2.48 -13.98 -7.08
CA LEU A 63 -2.35 -14.17 -8.52
C LEU A 63 -2.44 -12.87 -9.32
N ASN A 64 -3.02 -11.81 -8.74
CA ASN A 64 -3.19 -10.49 -9.34
C ASN A 64 -3.07 -9.39 -8.27
N TYR A 65 -3.04 -8.13 -8.73
CA TYR A 65 -2.91 -6.96 -7.87
C TYR A 65 -4.24 -6.32 -7.46
N ASP A 66 -5.39 -6.91 -7.81
CA ASP A 66 -6.70 -6.29 -7.54
C ASP A 66 -6.94 -5.99 -6.06
N PRO A 67 -6.54 -6.84 -5.10
CA PRO A 67 -6.63 -6.49 -3.68
C PRO A 67 -5.82 -5.25 -3.30
N ILE A 68 -4.64 -5.05 -3.91
CA ILE A 68 -3.80 -3.88 -3.67
C ILE A 68 -4.47 -2.63 -4.26
N VAL A 69 -4.96 -2.71 -5.50
CA VAL A 69 -5.67 -1.61 -6.17
C VAL A 69 -6.91 -1.18 -5.37
N ARG A 70 -7.66 -2.13 -4.81
CA ARG A 70 -8.81 -1.81 -3.93
C ARG A 70 -8.39 -1.00 -2.70
N ASN A 71 -7.29 -1.38 -2.05
CA ASN A 71 -6.78 -0.65 -0.89
C ASN A 71 -6.37 0.78 -1.27
N GLU A 72 -5.74 0.99 -2.43
CA GLU A 72 -5.39 2.34 -2.91
C GLU A 72 -6.63 3.22 -3.18
N VAL A 73 -7.68 2.62 -3.77
CA VAL A 73 -8.96 3.31 -3.99
C VAL A 73 -9.59 3.71 -2.66
N GLU A 74 -9.57 2.82 -1.67
CA GLU A 74 -10.09 3.08 -0.33
C GLU A 74 -9.30 4.16 0.40
N MET A 75 -7.96 4.12 0.36
CA MET A 75 -7.09 5.17 0.91
C MET A 75 -7.38 6.54 0.29
N ARG A 76 -7.53 6.61 -1.04
CA ARG A 76 -7.92 7.85 -1.72
C ARG A 76 -9.32 8.30 -1.33
N GLY A 77 -10.26 7.38 -1.15
CA GLY A 77 -11.60 7.65 -0.64
C GLY A 77 -11.60 8.27 0.76
N ILE A 78 -10.80 7.71 1.68
CA ILE A 78 -10.58 8.25 3.02
C ILE A 78 -10.01 9.66 2.94
N CYS A 79 -9.01 9.88 2.08
CA CYS A 79 -8.44 11.20 1.85
C CYS A 79 -9.42 12.22 1.29
N ALA A 80 -10.27 11.82 0.35
CA ALA A 80 -11.34 12.67 -0.17
C ALA A 80 -12.34 13.05 0.94
N ALA A 81 -12.68 12.09 1.81
CA ALA A 81 -13.58 12.33 2.94
C ALA A 81 -12.96 13.30 3.96
N LEU A 82 -11.69 13.10 4.35
CA LEU A 82 -10.96 13.98 5.28
C LEU A 82 -10.82 15.41 4.75
N LYS A 83 -10.64 15.57 3.43
CA LYS A 83 -10.56 16.89 2.77
C LYS A 83 -11.94 17.54 2.56
N GLY A 84 -13.02 16.83 2.85
CA GLY A 84 -14.39 17.32 2.70
C GLY A 84 -14.68 18.57 3.53
N ALA A 85 -15.43 19.51 2.95
CA ALA A 85 -15.74 20.80 3.58
C ALA A 85 -16.44 20.66 4.93
N GLU A 86 -17.31 19.67 5.09
CA GLU A 86 -18.05 19.42 6.34
C GLU A 86 -17.14 19.08 7.52
N LEU A 87 -16.16 18.18 7.32
CA LEU A 87 -15.22 17.80 8.38
C LEU A 87 -14.26 18.96 8.68
N ARG A 88 -13.82 19.70 7.65
CA ARG A 88 -12.97 20.89 7.82
C ARG A 88 -13.65 22.01 8.61
N ALA A 89 -14.94 22.23 8.39
CA ALA A 89 -15.71 23.24 9.12
C ALA A 89 -16.07 22.82 10.56
N THR A 90 -15.89 21.55 10.93
CA THR A 90 -16.34 21.01 12.22
C THR A 90 -15.23 20.25 12.94
N ALA A 91 -15.13 18.93 12.77
CA ALA A 91 -14.22 18.06 13.51
C ALA A 91 -12.73 18.40 13.31
N LEU A 92 -12.36 18.91 12.14
CA LEU A 92 -10.98 19.32 11.80
C LEU A 92 -10.76 20.83 11.92
N SER A 93 -11.73 21.59 12.45
CA SER A 93 -11.59 23.04 12.67
C SER A 93 -10.59 23.38 13.78
N ALA A 94 -10.27 22.41 14.65
CA ALA A 94 -9.25 22.58 15.67
C ALA A 94 -7.87 22.77 15.03
N GLU A 95 -7.07 23.64 15.64
CA GLU A 95 -5.76 24.03 15.12
C GLU A 95 -4.86 22.81 14.87
N GLY A 96 -4.32 22.72 13.66
CA GLY A 96 -3.41 21.65 13.25
C GLY A 96 -4.05 20.33 12.81
N LEU A 97 -5.32 20.04 13.09
CA LEU A 97 -5.95 18.78 12.65
C LEU A 97 -6.13 18.72 11.13
N ALA A 98 -6.58 19.81 10.51
CA ALA A 98 -6.66 19.89 9.05
C ALA A 98 -5.28 19.68 8.39
N LYS A 99 -4.23 20.27 8.96
CA LYS A 99 -2.86 20.07 8.48
C LYS A 99 -2.41 18.61 8.60
N LYS A 100 -2.69 17.94 9.72
CA LYS A 100 -2.38 16.51 9.91
C LYS A 100 -3.09 15.64 8.88
N ALA A 101 -4.35 15.93 8.57
CA ALA A 101 -5.09 15.23 7.52
C ALA A 101 -4.47 15.45 6.13
N ASP A 102 -4.03 16.66 5.83
CA ASP A 102 -3.34 16.97 4.57
C ASP A 102 -1.97 16.27 4.49
N ASP A 103 -1.17 16.30 5.57
CA ASP A 103 0.12 15.61 5.68
C ASP A 103 -0.06 14.09 5.50
N TYR A 104 -1.08 13.49 6.12
CA TYR A 104 -1.45 12.08 5.93
C TYR A 104 -1.76 11.79 4.46
N CYS A 105 -2.57 12.63 3.80
CA CYS A 105 -2.95 12.39 2.41
C CYS A 105 -1.80 12.58 1.42
N LEU A 106 -0.84 13.45 1.73
CA LEU A 106 0.41 13.53 0.96
C LEU A 106 1.24 12.26 1.13
N ALA A 107 1.32 11.72 2.35
CA ALA A 107 2.03 10.47 2.60
C ALA A 107 1.36 9.27 1.92
N VAL A 108 0.02 9.22 1.88
CA VAL A 108 -0.75 8.19 1.15
C VAL A 108 -0.38 8.21 -0.34
N GLU A 109 -0.39 9.37 -1.00
CA GLU A 109 -0.09 9.40 -2.43
C GLU A 109 1.36 8.99 -2.73
N ALA A 110 2.32 9.38 -1.87
CA ALA A 110 3.70 8.91 -1.98
C ALA A 110 3.82 7.39 -1.77
N SER A 111 3.04 6.82 -0.84
CA SER A 111 2.96 5.38 -0.64
C SER A 111 2.41 4.67 -1.88
N ILE A 112 1.33 5.19 -2.47
CA ILE A 112 0.74 4.61 -3.69
C ILE A 112 1.73 4.65 -4.87
N GLN A 113 2.50 5.72 -5.04
CA GLN A 113 3.56 5.77 -6.06
C GLN A 113 4.63 4.69 -5.84
N SER A 114 4.98 4.41 -4.58
CA SER A 114 5.92 3.34 -4.24
C SER A 114 5.32 1.96 -4.50
N VAL A 115 4.02 1.79 -4.25
CA VAL A 115 3.27 0.56 -4.56
C VAL A 115 3.23 0.31 -6.07
N GLU A 116 3.09 1.33 -6.92
CA GLU A 116 3.15 1.17 -8.38
C GLU A 116 4.53 0.67 -8.85
N GLN A 117 5.60 1.20 -8.27
CA GLN A 117 6.95 0.70 -8.53
C GLN A 117 7.08 -0.76 -8.09
N PHE A 118 6.58 -1.10 -6.91
CA PHE A 118 6.52 -2.49 -6.43
C PHE A 118 5.78 -3.40 -7.41
N LYS A 119 4.58 -3.03 -7.89
CA LYS A 119 3.80 -3.85 -8.84
C LYS A 119 4.59 -4.12 -10.12
N SER A 120 5.25 -3.09 -10.67
CA SER A 120 6.05 -3.22 -11.88
C SER A 120 7.22 -4.20 -11.67
N LYS A 121 8.01 -3.97 -10.63
CA LYS A 121 9.20 -4.74 -10.28
C LYS A 121 8.86 -6.19 -9.91
N ASN A 122 7.84 -6.38 -9.07
CA ASN A 122 7.35 -7.70 -8.70
C ASN A 122 6.79 -8.48 -9.90
N SER A 123 6.19 -7.80 -10.89
CA SER A 123 5.76 -8.47 -12.13
C SER A 123 6.92 -8.94 -12.99
N ILE A 124 7.98 -8.15 -13.10
CA ILE A 124 9.21 -8.54 -13.82
C ILE A 124 9.87 -9.75 -13.13
N LEU A 125 9.97 -9.70 -11.79
CA LEU A 125 10.47 -10.80 -10.97
C LEU A 125 9.64 -12.07 -11.18
N ARG A 126 8.30 -11.94 -11.09
CA ARG A 126 7.34 -13.04 -11.31
C ARG A 126 7.53 -13.70 -12.65
N ASN A 127 7.54 -12.91 -13.72
CA ASN A 127 7.67 -13.41 -15.08
C ASN A 127 8.99 -14.15 -15.29
N SER A 128 10.08 -13.61 -14.73
CA SER A 128 11.40 -14.25 -14.81
C SER A 128 11.46 -15.55 -14.02
N LEU A 129 10.83 -15.61 -12.84
CA LEU A 129 10.77 -16.84 -12.06
C LEU A 129 9.93 -17.92 -12.77
N PHE A 130 8.77 -17.56 -13.34
CA PHE A 130 7.97 -18.49 -14.12
C PHE A 130 8.74 -19.06 -15.32
N TYR A 131 9.51 -18.22 -16.02
CA TYR A 131 10.39 -18.67 -17.10
C TYR A 131 11.43 -19.70 -16.59
N VAL A 132 12.14 -19.39 -15.51
CA VAL A 132 13.16 -20.28 -14.91
C VAL A 132 12.55 -21.59 -14.45
N GLN A 133 11.38 -21.56 -13.79
CA GLN A 133 10.68 -22.77 -13.34
C GLN A 133 10.22 -23.64 -14.50
N GLY A 134 9.68 -23.04 -15.57
CA GLY A 134 9.33 -23.75 -16.80
C GLY A 134 10.54 -24.45 -17.40
N LEU A 135 11.64 -23.71 -17.59
CA LEU A 135 12.87 -24.25 -18.16
C LEU A 135 13.51 -25.33 -17.28
N ALA A 136 13.44 -25.21 -15.95
CA ALA A 136 13.92 -26.23 -15.02
C ALA A 136 13.10 -27.53 -15.12
N SER A 137 11.81 -27.43 -15.41
CA SER A 137 10.95 -28.59 -15.63
C SER A 137 11.27 -29.30 -16.95
N GLU A 138 11.59 -28.53 -18.00
CA GLU A 138 11.99 -29.03 -19.32
C GLU A 138 13.40 -29.63 -19.29
N SER A 139 14.33 -29.02 -18.56
CA SER A 139 15.72 -29.49 -18.47
C SER A 139 15.86 -30.88 -17.86
N ARG A 140 14.92 -31.27 -16.99
CA ARG A 140 14.84 -32.63 -16.42
C ARG A 140 14.43 -33.67 -17.46
N ARG A 141 13.77 -33.26 -18.54
CA ARG A 141 13.27 -34.15 -19.61
C ARG A 141 14.23 -34.19 -20.81
N GLU A 142 14.90 -33.07 -21.09
CA GLU A 142 15.74 -32.92 -22.28
C GLU A 142 17.24 -32.82 -21.97
N ARG A 143 18.03 -33.79 -22.49
CA ARG A 143 19.50 -33.83 -22.29
C ARG A 143 20.23 -32.57 -22.78
N LYS A 144 19.69 -31.87 -23.78
CA LYS A 144 20.30 -30.63 -24.32
C LYS A 144 20.30 -29.48 -23.30
N LEU A 145 19.33 -29.47 -22.40
CA LEU A 145 19.15 -28.45 -21.37
C LEU A 145 19.78 -28.86 -20.03
N ALA A 146 20.26 -30.09 -19.89
CA ALA A 146 20.87 -30.60 -18.65
C ALA A 146 22.04 -29.73 -18.15
N ARG A 147 22.76 -29.05 -19.05
CA ARG A 147 23.83 -28.10 -18.69
C ARG A 147 23.35 -26.88 -17.88
N LEU A 148 22.07 -26.52 -17.99
CA LEU A 148 21.47 -25.39 -17.26
C LEU A 148 20.96 -25.78 -15.87
N GLN A 149 20.81 -27.09 -15.61
CA GLN A 149 20.17 -27.57 -14.40
C GLN A 149 20.82 -27.04 -13.12
N PRO A 150 22.15 -26.99 -12.97
CA PRO A 150 22.77 -26.41 -11.77
C PRO A 150 22.42 -24.94 -11.56
N LEU A 151 22.38 -24.14 -12.64
CA LEU A 151 22.04 -22.71 -12.57
C LEU A 151 20.56 -22.53 -12.18
N LEU A 152 19.66 -23.29 -12.79
CA LEU A 152 18.23 -23.18 -12.55
C LEU A 152 17.86 -23.63 -11.12
N GLU A 153 18.46 -24.73 -10.65
CA GLU A 153 18.24 -25.24 -9.29
C GLU A 153 18.78 -24.28 -8.23
N ALA A 154 20.02 -23.78 -8.39
CA ALA A 154 20.58 -22.78 -7.49
C ALA A 154 19.74 -21.49 -7.47
N THR A 155 19.25 -21.04 -8.64
CA THR A 155 18.39 -19.85 -8.74
C THR A 155 17.06 -20.03 -8.00
N ILE A 156 16.40 -21.17 -8.16
CA ILE A 156 15.14 -21.46 -7.45
C ILE A 156 15.39 -21.60 -5.95
N SER A 157 16.46 -22.30 -5.55
CA SER A 157 16.86 -22.45 -4.15
C SER A 157 17.11 -21.09 -3.49
N TYR A 158 17.95 -20.25 -4.10
CA TYR A 158 18.21 -18.88 -3.66
C TYR A 158 16.94 -18.03 -3.55
N TYR A 159 16.03 -18.15 -4.52
CA TYR A 159 14.78 -17.40 -4.50
C TYR A 159 13.90 -17.79 -3.30
N LEU A 160 13.78 -19.09 -3.00
CA LEU A 160 12.98 -19.61 -1.89
C LEU A 160 13.63 -19.35 -0.53
N LEU A 161 14.93 -19.58 -0.43
CA LEU A 161 15.73 -19.46 0.79
C LEU A 161 17.02 -18.69 0.47
N PRO A 162 17.01 -17.35 0.60
CA PRO A 162 18.20 -16.54 0.31
C PRO A 162 19.38 -17.00 1.18
N ASN A 163 20.45 -17.41 0.52
CA ASN A 163 21.70 -17.79 1.17
C ASN A 163 22.89 -17.39 0.29
N ASP A 164 24.03 -17.15 0.93
CA ASP A 164 25.23 -16.63 0.25
C ASP A 164 25.89 -17.69 -0.65
N ASP A 165 25.75 -18.97 -0.30
CA ASP A 165 26.33 -20.09 -1.05
C ASP A 165 25.70 -20.22 -2.45
N ASP A 166 24.37 -20.29 -2.51
CA ASP A 166 23.62 -20.33 -3.78
C ASP A 166 23.88 -19.06 -4.60
N ARG A 167 23.98 -17.89 -3.94
CA ARG A 167 24.27 -16.63 -4.63
C ARG A 167 25.66 -16.62 -5.27
N ALA A 168 26.67 -17.12 -4.57
CA ALA A 168 28.03 -17.27 -5.07
C ALA A 168 28.04 -18.26 -6.26
N GLN A 169 27.39 -19.42 -6.09
CA GLN A 169 27.28 -20.42 -7.15
C GLN A 169 26.60 -19.86 -8.42
N ILE A 170 25.49 -19.13 -8.27
CA ILE A 170 24.82 -18.49 -9.42
C ILE A 170 25.75 -17.51 -10.10
N THR A 171 26.49 -16.70 -9.32
CA THR A 171 27.40 -15.69 -9.85
C THR A 171 28.55 -16.33 -10.64
N ASP A 172 29.14 -17.41 -10.11
CA ASP A 172 30.20 -18.17 -10.78
C ASP A 172 29.69 -18.80 -12.09
N LEU A 173 28.49 -19.38 -12.09
CA LEU A 173 27.87 -19.94 -13.29
C LEU A 173 27.53 -18.87 -14.34
N LEU A 174 27.19 -17.66 -13.90
CA LEU A 174 26.90 -16.51 -14.77
C LEU A 174 28.14 -15.77 -15.27
N ALA A 175 29.32 -16.03 -14.69
CA ALA A 175 30.59 -15.41 -15.08
C ALA A 175 31.13 -15.96 -16.41
N ALA A 176 30.82 -17.22 -16.73
CA ALA A 176 31.11 -17.77 -18.04
C ALA A 176 30.26 -17.08 -19.12
N PRO A 177 30.83 -16.75 -20.30
CA PRO A 177 30.06 -16.15 -21.38
C PRO A 177 28.93 -17.08 -21.82
N ALA A 178 27.71 -16.54 -21.88
CA ALA A 178 26.57 -17.29 -22.36
C ALA A 178 26.76 -17.58 -23.86
N GLY A 179 26.57 -18.85 -24.25
CA GLY A 179 26.35 -19.17 -25.66
C GLY A 179 25.04 -18.52 -26.14
N PRO A 180 24.85 -18.34 -27.46
CA PRO A 180 23.66 -17.70 -28.03
C PRO A 180 22.34 -18.29 -27.51
N ASP A 181 22.32 -19.61 -27.30
CA ASP A 181 21.14 -20.34 -26.82
C ASP A 181 20.82 -20.11 -25.33
N LEU A 182 21.76 -19.58 -24.54
CA LEU A 182 21.65 -19.43 -23.09
C LEU A 182 21.48 -17.98 -22.64
N GLU A 183 21.68 -17.02 -23.54
CA GLU A 183 21.65 -15.59 -23.24
C GLU A 183 20.33 -15.15 -22.61
N MET A 184 19.21 -15.69 -23.10
CA MET A 184 17.88 -15.41 -22.53
C MET A 184 17.76 -15.91 -21.09
N THR A 185 18.22 -17.14 -20.81
CA THR A 185 18.21 -17.71 -19.46
C THR A 185 19.09 -16.91 -18.51
N TYR A 186 20.31 -16.57 -18.93
CA TYR A 186 21.24 -15.77 -18.13
C TYR A 186 20.65 -14.41 -17.80
N ARG A 187 19.96 -13.78 -18.75
CA ARG A 187 19.25 -12.51 -18.52
C ARG A 187 18.16 -12.68 -17.46
N HIS A 188 17.29 -13.69 -17.56
CA HIS A 188 16.24 -13.92 -16.56
C HIS A 188 16.80 -14.20 -15.16
N VAL A 189 17.87 -14.98 -15.05
CA VAL A 189 18.51 -15.24 -13.74
C VAL A 189 19.08 -13.95 -13.15
N ARG A 190 19.79 -13.13 -13.94
CA ARG A 190 20.28 -11.82 -13.49
C ARG A 190 19.14 -10.90 -13.05
N THR A 191 18.04 -10.88 -13.81
CA THR A 191 16.83 -10.14 -13.44
C THR A 191 16.28 -10.61 -12.10
N ILE A 192 16.19 -11.92 -11.84
CA ILE A 192 15.73 -12.44 -10.55
C ILE A 192 16.61 -11.94 -9.39
N LEU A 193 17.93 -11.97 -9.54
CA LEU A 193 18.87 -11.51 -8.50
C LEU A 193 18.70 -10.01 -8.19
N ALA A 194 18.58 -9.17 -9.23
CA ALA A 194 18.43 -7.73 -9.08
C ALA A 194 17.04 -7.36 -8.52
N GLU A 195 15.99 -7.86 -9.15
CA GLU A 195 14.61 -7.49 -8.85
C GLU A 195 14.15 -8.01 -7.48
N LYS A 196 14.66 -9.16 -7.01
CA LYS A 196 14.33 -9.65 -5.66
C LYS A 196 14.78 -8.69 -4.56
N ALA A 197 15.97 -8.11 -4.69
CA ALA A 197 16.48 -7.13 -3.72
C ALA A 197 15.66 -5.85 -3.75
N GLU A 198 15.39 -5.32 -4.95
CA GLU A 198 14.59 -4.09 -5.12
C GLU A 198 13.17 -4.25 -4.60
N VAL A 199 12.50 -5.37 -4.89
CA VAL A 199 11.15 -5.67 -4.38
C VAL A 199 11.13 -5.74 -2.86
N ASN A 200 12.13 -6.36 -2.23
CA ASN A 200 12.22 -6.42 -0.78
C ASN A 200 12.39 -5.04 -0.13
N GLU A 201 13.25 -4.19 -0.70
CA GLU A 201 13.45 -2.83 -0.23
C GLU A 201 12.21 -1.94 -0.45
N LEU A 202 11.48 -2.14 -1.55
CA LEU A 202 10.22 -1.44 -1.80
C LEU A 202 9.15 -1.82 -0.78
N VAL A 203 8.97 -3.12 -0.49
CA VAL A 203 8.03 -3.57 0.56
C VAL A 203 8.39 -2.93 1.89
N LYS A 204 9.66 -2.96 2.29
CA LYS A 204 10.13 -2.32 3.52
C LYS A 204 9.85 -0.81 3.52
N THR A 205 10.15 -0.11 2.43
CA THR A 205 9.93 1.34 2.29
C THR A 205 8.45 1.71 2.41
N ILE A 206 7.57 0.93 1.80
CA ILE A 206 6.12 1.13 1.89
C ILE A 206 5.63 0.89 3.33
N MET A 207 6.07 -0.21 3.94
CA MET A 207 5.72 -0.56 5.32
C MET A 207 6.25 0.44 6.36
N ASP A 208 7.38 1.09 6.06
CA ASP A 208 7.97 2.11 6.91
C ASP A 208 7.46 3.52 6.61
N SER A 209 6.55 3.66 5.64
CA SER A 209 6.12 4.97 5.15
C SER A 209 5.36 5.77 6.23
N PRO A 210 5.42 7.11 6.19
CA PRO A 210 4.71 7.94 7.15
C PRO A 210 3.20 7.75 7.15
N ALA A 211 2.62 7.30 6.03
CA ALA A 211 1.20 6.98 5.91
C ALA A 211 0.80 5.91 6.95
N GLN A 212 1.63 4.88 7.10
CA GLN A 212 1.37 3.76 7.99
C GLN A 212 1.63 4.05 9.46
N ARG A 213 2.42 5.08 9.77
CA ARG A 213 2.81 5.42 11.15
C ARG A 213 1.97 6.53 11.77
N ARG A 214 1.09 7.21 11.02
CA ARG A 214 0.57 8.52 11.43
C ARG A 214 -0.90 8.73 11.09
N LEU A 215 -1.78 8.18 11.93
CA LEU A 215 -3.07 8.79 12.30
C LEU A 215 -3.41 8.49 13.77
#